data_AF-A0A8I1B153-F1
#
_entry.id   AF-A0A8I1B153-F1
#
_cell.length_a   1.000
_cell.length_b   1.000
_cell.length_c   1.000
_cell.angle_alpha   90.00
_cell.angle_beta   90.00
_cell.angle_gamma   90.00
#
_symmetry.space_group_name_H-M   'P 1'
#
loop_
_entity.id
_entity.type
_entity.pdbx_description
1 polymer ?
#
loop_
_entity_poly.entity_id
_entity_poly.type
_entity_poly.pdbx_seq_one_letter_code
_entity_poly.pdbx_strand_id
1 'polypeptide(L)'
;MMTTVNELWLRINALRTNSKRKEVAEIAFALEYLSLTLSPLPDDIFSLYLKALSDTPTLPKRGMESFISGIYNDFDKLTAKQKKSLLETLINNSKLYGDENLRFSVGDMISRKYSIQVALDAFRRMWASGEKNSRLIAQFGANTLSLSLPKDGQERNELRKFEHEIDLEEK
;
A
#
# COMPACT_ATOMS: atom_id res chain seq x y z
N MET A 1 22.87 -10.63 -16.19
CA MET A 1 23.48 -9.92 -15.05
C MET A 1 22.51 -10.08 -13.89
N MET A 2 22.95 -10.57 -12.73
CA MET A 2 22.07 -10.76 -11.58
C MET A 2 21.92 -9.41 -10.89
N THR A 3 20.74 -8.79 -10.98
CA THR A 3 20.49 -7.48 -10.39
C THR A 3 20.73 -7.52 -8.87
N THR A 4 21.48 -6.58 -8.30
CA THR A 4 21.75 -6.56 -6.86
C THR A 4 20.85 -5.58 -6.10
N VAL A 5 20.73 -5.76 -4.78
CA VAL A 5 20.02 -4.81 -3.88
C VAL A 5 20.60 -3.40 -3.99
N ASN A 6 21.93 -3.26 -4.10
CA ASN A 6 22.61 -1.98 -4.27
C ASN A 6 22.25 -1.30 -5.61
N GLU A 7 22.18 -2.08 -6.69
CA GLU A 7 21.75 -1.56 -8.00
C GLU A 7 20.30 -1.08 -7.95
N LEU A 8 19.40 -1.82 -7.31
CA LEU A 8 18.00 -1.41 -7.15
C LEU A 8 17.87 -0.16 -6.28
N TRP A 9 18.68 -0.04 -5.23
CA TRP A 9 18.72 1.17 -4.41
C TRP A 9 19.10 2.41 -5.24
N LEU A 10 20.11 2.30 -6.11
CA LEU A 10 20.52 3.37 -7.01
C LEU A 10 19.42 3.73 -8.01
N ARG A 11 18.77 2.72 -8.60
CA ARG A 11 17.65 2.92 -9.54
C ARG A 11 16.46 3.59 -8.88
N ILE A 12 16.09 3.20 -7.66
CA ILE A 12 15.01 3.85 -6.90
C ILE A 12 15.33 5.32 -6.64
N ASN A 13 16.58 5.66 -6.29
CA ASN A 13 16.98 7.06 -6.13
C ASN A 13 16.90 7.85 -7.44
N ALA A 14 17.26 7.22 -8.57
CA ALA A 14 17.21 7.85 -9.88
C ALA A 14 15.76 8.20 -10.31
N LEU A 15 14.75 7.49 -9.78
CA LEU A 15 13.35 7.82 -10.03
C LEU A 15 13.00 9.26 -9.63
N ARG A 16 13.73 9.88 -8.69
CA ARG A 16 13.51 11.28 -8.27
C ARG A 16 13.66 12.26 -9.43
N THR A 17 14.66 12.07 -10.28
CA THR A 17 14.99 13.00 -11.38
C THR A 17 14.28 12.62 -12.67
N ASN A 18 14.15 11.33 -12.97
CA ASN A 18 13.48 10.85 -14.19
C ASN A 18 12.75 9.54 -13.88
N SER A 19 11.42 9.55 -13.88
CA SER A 19 10.64 8.32 -13.69
C SER A 19 9.86 8.00 -14.95
N LYS A 20 10.19 6.88 -15.58
CA LYS A 20 9.33 6.29 -16.60
C LYS A 20 8.53 5.18 -15.95
N ARG A 21 7.23 5.09 -16.25
CA ARG A 21 6.36 4.01 -15.74
C ARG A 21 6.96 2.63 -15.96
N LYS A 22 7.57 2.40 -17.13
CA LYS A 22 8.27 1.15 -17.47
C LYS A 22 9.43 0.85 -16.51
N GLU A 23 10.23 1.86 -16.18
CA GLU A 23 11.38 1.71 -15.28
C GLU A 23 10.93 1.39 -13.85
N VAL A 24 9.85 2.02 -13.37
CA VAL A 24 9.24 1.71 -12.07
C VAL A 24 8.80 0.24 -12.02
N ALA A 25 8.11 -0.24 -13.07
CA ALA A 25 7.67 -1.62 -13.17
C ALA A 25 8.85 -2.61 -13.20
N GLU A 26 9.93 -2.29 -13.94
CA GLU A 26 11.15 -3.11 -13.98
C GLU A 26 11.85 -3.19 -12.62
N ILE A 27 11.87 -2.10 -11.85
CA ILE A 27 12.43 -2.09 -10.50
C ILE A 27 11.58 -2.96 -9.57
N ALA A 28 10.26 -2.79 -9.58
CA ALA A 28 9.35 -3.58 -8.75
C ALA A 28 9.43 -5.07 -9.06
N PHE A 29 9.47 -5.43 -10.35
CA PHE A 29 9.66 -6.82 -10.79
C PHE A 29 11.01 -7.39 -10.34
N ALA A 30 12.08 -6.61 -10.41
CA ALA A 30 13.40 -7.07 -9.95
C ALA A 30 13.44 -7.28 -8.42
N LEU A 31 12.71 -6.49 -7.63
CA LEU A 31 12.56 -6.73 -6.19
C LEU A 31 11.84 -8.05 -5.93
N GLU A 32 10.71 -8.29 -6.60
CA GLU A 32 9.93 -9.53 -6.48
C GLU A 32 10.74 -10.75 -6.94
N TYR A 33 11.56 -10.59 -7.98
CA TYR A 33 12.44 -11.66 -8.45
C TYR A 33 13.54 -11.99 -7.43
N LEU A 34 14.11 -11.00 -6.75
CA LEU A 34 15.12 -11.21 -5.70
C LEU A 34 14.56 -11.89 -4.46
N SER A 35 13.28 -11.70 -4.16
CA SER A 35 12.60 -12.32 -3.02
C SER A 35 11.94 -13.65 -3.35
N LEU A 36 11.99 -14.12 -4.60
CA LEU A 36 11.18 -15.24 -5.10
C LEU A 36 11.26 -16.48 -4.20
N THR A 37 12.46 -16.88 -3.79
CA THR A 37 12.72 -18.09 -2.98
C THR A 37 13.02 -17.78 -1.51
N LEU A 38 12.93 -16.52 -1.09
CA LEU A 38 13.29 -16.09 0.26
C LEU A 38 12.03 -15.95 1.12
N SER A 39 12.01 -16.62 2.28
CA SER A 39 10.96 -16.47 3.28
C SER A 39 11.57 -16.71 4.68
N PRO A 40 11.53 -15.72 5.59
CA PRO A 40 10.88 -14.41 5.46
C PRO A 40 11.56 -13.47 4.45
N LEU A 41 10.85 -12.42 4.04
CA LEU A 41 11.41 -11.40 3.15
C LEU A 41 12.59 -10.69 3.85
N PRO A 42 13.79 -10.65 3.24
CA PRO A 42 14.94 -9.94 3.80
C PRO A 42 14.67 -8.45 4.06
N ASP A 43 15.20 -7.93 5.17
CA ASP A 43 14.97 -6.55 5.62
C ASP A 43 15.52 -5.51 4.64
N ASP A 44 16.60 -5.81 3.93
CA ASP A 44 17.19 -4.94 2.91
C ASP A 44 16.28 -4.80 1.67
N ILE A 45 15.71 -5.91 1.19
CA ILE A 45 14.71 -5.92 0.12
C ILE A 45 13.43 -5.20 0.57
N PHE A 46 12.92 -5.50 1.77
CA PHE A 46 11.74 -4.85 2.32
C PHE A 46 11.93 -3.33 2.45
N SER A 47 13.11 -2.89 2.89
CA SER A 47 13.44 -1.47 3.03
C SER A 47 13.38 -0.72 1.69
N LEU A 48 13.66 -1.39 0.56
CA LEU A 48 13.52 -0.79 -0.77
C LEU A 48 12.05 -0.54 -1.15
N TYR A 49 11.14 -1.46 -0.82
CA TYR A 49 9.70 -1.22 -0.98
C TYR A 49 9.23 -0.01 -0.15
N LEU A 50 9.61 0.04 1.13
CA LEU A 50 9.22 1.16 2.00
C LEU A 50 9.80 2.48 1.51
N LYS A 51 11.05 2.48 1.04
CA LYS A 51 11.68 3.66 0.47
C LYS A 51 10.91 4.18 -0.73
N ALA A 52 10.55 3.31 -1.68
CA ALA A 52 9.75 3.70 -2.84
C ALA A 52 8.38 4.27 -2.44
N LEU A 53 7.74 3.67 -1.42
CA LEU A 53 6.40 4.04 -0.94
C LEU A 53 6.38 5.19 0.09
N SER A 54 7.54 5.76 0.44
CA SER A 54 7.67 6.89 1.37
C SER A 54 8.39 8.12 0.77
N ASP A 55 8.98 7.99 -0.42
CA ASP A 55 9.81 9.06 -0.99
C ASP A 55 8.93 10.12 -1.69
N THR A 56 8.70 11.24 -1.00
CA THR A 56 7.83 12.35 -1.46
C THR A 56 8.01 12.76 -2.92
N PRO A 57 9.24 12.88 -3.47
CA PRO A 57 9.41 13.24 -4.88
C PRO A 57 8.92 12.17 -5.87
N THR A 58 8.88 10.90 -5.48
CA THR A 58 8.50 9.78 -6.36
C THR A 58 7.03 9.37 -6.22
N LEU A 59 6.40 9.65 -5.09
CA LEU A 59 5.02 9.24 -4.81
C LEU A 59 3.93 9.80 -5.76
N PRO A 60 4.02 11.03 -6.27
CA PRO A 60 3.05 11.54 -7.25
C PRO A 60 3.20 10.93 -8.64
N LYS A 61 4.24 10.12 -8.88
CA LYS A 61 4.62 9.66 -10.22
C LYS A 61 3.82 8.40 -10.60
N ARG A 62 3.53 8.24 -11.88
CA ARG A 62 2.78 7.09 -12.42
C ARG A 62 3.63 5.81 -12.35
N GLY A 63 2.99 4.68 -12.05
CA GLY A 63 3.63 3.36 -12.03
C GLY A 63 3.96 2.84 -10.63
N MET A 64 3.86 3.69 -9.60
CA MET A 64 4.17 3.32 -8.22
C MET A 64 3.25 2.22 -7.67
N GLU A 65 2.08 2.00 -8.28
CA GLU A 65 1.22 0.84 -8.02
C GLU A 65 1.96 -0.49 -8.18
N SER A 66 3.00 -0.54 -9.03
CA SER A 66 3.80 -1.76 -9.26
C SER A 66 4.51 -2.24 -7.98
N PHE A 67 4.92 -1.32 -7.10
CA PHE A 67 5.52 -1.68 -5.81
C PHE A 67 4.48 -2.29 -4.86
N ILE A 68 3.23 -1.82 -4.91
CA ILE A 68 2.13 -2.42 -4.16
C ILE A 68 1.85 -3.82 -4.69
N SER A 69 1.78 -4.02 -6.00
CA SER A 69 1.60 -5.35 -6.59
C SER A 69 2.69 -6.34 -6.18
N GLY A 70 3.96 -5.92 -6.22
CA GLY A 70 5.08 -6.77 -5.81
C GLY A 70 5.00 -7.18 -4.32
N ILE A 71 4.80 -6.21 -3.43
CA ILE A 71 4.71 -6.51 -1.98
C ILE A 71 3.42 -7.27 -1.62
N TYR A 72 2.34 -7.10 -2.39
CA TYR A 72 1.10 -7.85 -2.24
C TYR A 72 1.32 -9.36 -2.45
N ASN A 73 2.10 -9.73 -3.47
CA ASN A 73 2.45 -11.12 -3.76
C ASN A 73 3.33 -11.73 -2.66
N ASP A 74 4.25 -10.93 -2.12
CA ASP A 74 5.17 -11.35 -1.05
C ASP A 74 4.61 -11.14 0.37
N PHE A 75 3.36 -10.72 0.52
CA PHE A 75 2.82 -10.31 1.82
C PHE A 75 2.93 -11.40 2.91
N ASP A 76 2.78 -12.66 2.52
CA ASP A 76 2.86 -13.79 3.46
C ASP A 76 4.30 -14.10 3.91
N LYS A 77 5.31 -13.60 3.19
CA LYS A 77 6.72 -13.66 3.59
C LYS A 77 7.07 -12.59 4.61
N LEU A 78 6.20 -11.59 4.83
CA LEU A 78 6.47 -10.50 5.77
C LEU A 78 6.31 -10.96 7.21
N THR A 79 7.29 -10.58 8.04
CA THR A 79 7.17 -10.71 9.50
C THR A 79 6.07 -9.78 10.03
N ALA A 80 5.57 -10.05 11.24
CA ALA A 80 4.59 -9.16 11.89
C ALA A 80 5.10 -7.71 12.01
N LYS A 81 6.41 -7.54 12.28
CA LYS A 81 7.06 -6.22 12.34
C LYS A 81 7.03 -5.52 10.97
N GLN A 82 7.36 -6.24 9.89
CA GLN A 82 7.32 -5.70 8.54
C GLN A 82 5.89 -5.37 8.10
N LYS A 83 4.90 -6.22 8.38
CA LYS A 83 3.47 -5.91 8.12
C LYS A 83 3.03 -4.63 8.82
N LYS A 84 3.36 -4.47 10.11
CA LYS A 84 3.07 -3.24 10.85
C LYS A 84 3.77 -2.02 10.22
N SER A 85 5.05 -2.14 9.89
CA SER A 85 5.82 -1.05 9.27
C SER A 85 5.27 -0.65 7.91
N LEU A 86 4.85 -1.62 7.10
CA LEU A 86 4.23 -1.36 5.80
C LEU A 86 2.92 -0.58 5.98
N LEU A 87 2.03 -1.05 6.86
CA LEU A 87 0.76 -0.37 7.12
C LEU A 87 0.96 1.08 7.57
N GLU A 88 1.86 1.33 8.52
CA GLU A 88 2.18 2.67 9.00
C GLU A 88 2.75 3.55 7.89
N THR A 89 3.63 3.02 7.04
CA THR A 89 4.15 3.73 5.87
C THR A 89 3.02 4.16 4.93
N LEU A 90 2.07 3.28 4.65
CA LEU A 90 0.94 3.59 3.75
C LEU A 90 0.01 4.65 4.34
N ILE A 91 -0.30 4.56 5.64
CA ILE A 91 -1.13 5.54 6.34
C ILE A 91 -0.46 6.92 6.37
N ASN A 92 0.82 6.98 6.75
CA ASN A 92 1.50 8.26 6.94
C ASN A 92 1.76 9.00 5.62
N ASN A 93 1.87 8.27 4.51
CA ASN A 93 2.14 8.84 3.19
C ASN A 93 0.90 8.91 2.28
N SER A 94 -0.27 8.44 2.72
CA SER A 94 -1.49 8.35 1.90
C SER A 94 -1.88 9.68 1.24
N LYS A 95 -1.67 10.80 1.93
CA LYS A 95 -1.94 12.15 1.41
C LYS A 95 -1.11 12.50 0.16
N LEU A 96 0.08 11.91 0.02
CA LEU A 96 1.02 12.14 -1.08
C LEU A 96 0.78 11.23 -2.29
N TYR A 97 -0.13 10.25 -2.19
CA TYR A 97 -0.44 9.30 -3.27
C TYR A 97 -1.33 9.98 -4.32
N GLY A 98 -0.70 10.76 -5.19
CA GLY A 98 -1.36 11.54 -6.24
C GLY A 98 -1.90 10.70 -7.39
N ASP A 99 -1.31 9.54 -7.66
CA ASP A 99 -1.77 8.61 -8.69
C ASP A 99 -2.97 7.78 -8.23
N GLU A 100 -3.99 7.68 -9.08
CA GLU A 100 -5.24 6.97 -8.76
C GLU A 100 -5.05 5.45 -8.64
N ASN A 101 -4.26 4.84 -9.52
CA ASN A 101 -4.01 3.40 -9.47
C ASN A 101 -3.25 3.04 -8.19
N LEU A 102 -2.30 3.88 -7.76
CA LEU A 102 -1.64 3.72 -6.48
C LEU A 102 -2.64 3.74 -5.32
N ARG A 103 -3.54 4.75 -5.28
CA ARG A 103 -4.57 4.85 -4.22
C ARG A 103 -5.45 3.60 -4.16
N PHE A 104 -5.96 3.14 -5.30
CA PHE A 104 -6.81 1.95 -5.36
C PHE A 104 -6.05 0.69 -4.96
N SER A 105 -4.80 0.55 -5.41
CA SER A 105 -3.96 -0.60 -5.03
C SER A 105 -3.68 -0.65 -3.54
N VAL A 106 -3.44 0.52 -2.90
CA VAL A 106 -3.24 0.61 -1.45
C VAL A 106 -4.51 0.23 -0.70
N GLY A 107 -5.67 0.77 -1.09
CA GLY A 107 -6.96 0.43 -0.47
C GLY A 107 -7.31 -1.04 -0.61
N ASP A 108 -7.11 -1.63 -1.79
CA ASP A 108 -7.33 -3.06 -2.05
C ASP A 108 -6.41 -3.94 -1.21
N MET A 109 -5.10 -3.63 -1.17
CA MET A 109 -4.14 -4.38 -0.38
C MET A 109 -4.49 -4.36 1.11
N ILE A 110 -4.80 -3.18 1.68
CA ILE A 110 -5.16 -3.08 3.10
C ILE A 110 -6.40 -3.95 3.40
N SER A 111 -7.41 -3.89 2.52
CA SER A 111 -8.67 -4.62 2.68
C SER A 111 -8.51 -6.14 2.60
N ARG A 112 -7.62 -6.63 1.73
CA ARG A 112 -7.47 -8.07 1.47
C ARG A 112 -6.41 -8.75 2.31
N LYS A 113 -5.37 -8.02 2.74
CA LYS A 113 -4.19 -8.60 3.38
C LYS A 113 -4.16 -8.43 4.90
N TYR A 114 -4.88 -7.45 5.44
CA TYR A 114 -4.99 -7.25 6.89
C TYR A 114 -6.33 -7.75 7.41
N SER A 115 -6.37 -8.16 8.69
CA SER A 115 -7.63 -8.45 9.37
C SER A 115 -8.55 -7.24 9.35
N ILE A 116 -9.87 -7.46 9.31
CA ILE A 116 -10.84 -6.37 9.20
C ILE A 116 -10.67 -5.27 10.26
N GLN A 117 -10.38 -5.63 11.52
CA GLN A 117 -10.20 -4.62 12.57
C GLN A 117 -9.03 -3.68 12.26
N VAL A 118 -7.92 -4.24 11.76
CA VAL A 118 -6.72 -3.47 11.39
C VAL A 118 -6.98 -2.63 10.13
N ALA A 119 -7.71 -3.17 9.15
CA ALA A 119 -8.07 -2.43 7.94
C ALA A 119 -8.98 -1.23 8.26
N LEU A 120 -10.03 -1.44 9.06
CA LEU A 120 -10.95 -0.37 9.46
C LEU A 120 -10.26 0.69 10.32
N ASP A 121 -9.37 0.31 11.25
CA ASP A 121 -8.55 1.27 12.00
C ASP A 121 -7.68 2.14 11.08
N ALA A 122 -7.01 1.51 10.11
CA ALA A 122 -6.21 2.24 9.11
C ALA A 122 -7.07 3.22 8.30
N PHE A 123 -8.26 2.79 7.86
CA PHE A 123 -9.18 3.63 7.10
C PHE A 123 -9.74 4.79 7.93
N ARG A 124 -10.06 4.58 9.21
CA ARG A 124 -10.43 5.68 10.13
C ARG A 124 -9.31 6.70 10.26
N ARG A 125 -8.06 6.26 10.45
CA ARG A 125 -6.91 7.17 10.55
C ARG A 125 -6.69 7.95 9.25
N MET A 126 -6.83 7.31 8.10
CA MET A 126 -6.76 7.98 6.80
C MET A 126 -7.93 8.96 6.60
N TRP A 127 -9.14 8.61 7.02
CA TRP A 127 -10.32 9.45 6.90
C TRP A 127 -10.23 10.71 7.76
N ALA A 128 -9.89 10.53 9.04
CA ALA A 128 -9.74 11.58 10.04
C ALA A 128 -8.61 12.58 9.70
N SER A 129 -7.70 12.23 8.80
CA SER A 129 -6.67 13.15 8.30
C SER A 129 -7.24 14.34 7.51
N GLY A 130 -8.47 14.23 7.01
CA GLY A 130 -9.09 15.26 6.16
C GLY A 130 -8.55 15.35 4.73
N GLU A 131 -7.42 14.69 4.46
CA GLU A 131 -6.72 14.76 3.18
C GLU A 131 -7.47 13.99 2.09
N LYS A 132 -7.70 14.65 0.94
CA LYS A 132 -8.49 14.09 -0.17
C LYS A 132 -8.00 12.72 -0.60
N ASN A 133 -6.69 12.55 -0.81
CA ASN A 133 -6.11 11.29 -1.28
C ASN A 133 -6.26 10.18 -0.24
N SER A 134 -6.09 10.50 1.05
CA SER A 134 -6.28 9.56 2.15
C SER A 134 -7.73 9.10 2.25
N ARG A 135 -8.69 10.04 2.17
CA ARG A 135 -10.13 9.73 2.19
C ARG A 135 -10.55 8.84 1.03
N LEU A 136 -10.04 9.10 -0.19
CA LEU A 136 -10.30 8.25 -1.36
C LEU A 136 -9.78 6.81 -1.17
N ILE A 137 -8.60 6.64 -0.55
CA ILE A 137 -8.08 5.29 -0.23
C ILE A 137 -8.98 4.59 0.78
N ALA A 138 -9.36 5.28 1.86
CA ALA A 138 -10.23 4.73 2.89
C ALA A 138 -11.60 4.31 2.34
N GLN A 139 -12.23 5.17 1.54
CA GLN A 139 -13.52 4.89 0.91
C GLN A 139 -13.42 3.71 -0.07
N PHE A 140 -12.39 3.69 -0.92
CA PHE A 140 -12.18 2.59 -1.84
C PHE A 140 -11.97 1.26 -1.11
N GLY A 141 -11.12 1.25 -0.07
CA GLY A 141 -10.88 0.04 0.73
C GLY A 141 -12.14 -0.45 1.45
N ALA A 142 -12.93 0.46 2.04
CA ALA A 142 -14.21 0.11 2.64
C ALA A 142 -15.18 -0.50 1.62
N ASN A 143 -15.24 0.04 0.40
CA ASN A 143 -16.02 -0.55 -0.69
C ASN A 143 -15.52 -1.96 -1.06
N THR A 144 -14.20 -2.17 -1.10
CA THR A 144 -13.60 -3.50 -1.33
C THR A 144 -14.04 -4.50 -0.24
N LEU A 145 -14.03 -4.10 1.03
CA LEU A 145 -14.54 -4.92 2.13
C LEU A 145 -16.05 -5.19 1.98
N SER A 146 -16.82 -4.20 1.57
CA SER A 146 -18.27 -4.33 1.37
C SER A 146 -18.62 -5.37 0.30
N LEU A 147 -17.76 -5.54 -0.70
CA LEU A 147 -17.91 -6.54 -1.77
C LEU A 147 -17.41 -7.93 -1.37
N SER A 148 -16.44 -8.03 -0.46
CA SER A 148 -15.83 -9.31 -0.08
C SER A 148 -16.49 -9.97 1.14
N LEU A 149 -17.05 -9.17 2.05
CA LEU A 149 -17.66 -9.68 3.28
C LEU A 149 -19.06 -10.25 3.03
N PRO A 150 -19.45 -11.30 3.79
CA PRO A 150 -20.84 -11.76 3.83
C PRO A 150 -21.81 -10.62 4.18
N LYS A 151 -23.08 -10.79 3.77
CA LYS A 151 -24.13 -9.79 4.00
C LYS A 151 -24.44 -9.54 5.48
N ASP A 152 -24.11 -10.51 6.34
CA ASP A 152 -24.35 -10.49 7.78
C ASP A 152 -23.12 -11.00 8.54
N GLY A 153 -23.00 -10.62 9.81
CA GLY A 153 -21.92 -11.05 10.70
C GLY A 153 -21.26 -9.88 11.43
N GLN A 154 -20.43 -10.21 12.43
CA GLN A 154 -19.74 -9.21 13.23
C GLN A 154 -18.88 -8.28 12.38
N GLU A 155 -18.13 -8.83 11.44
CA GLU A 155 -17.26 -8.09 10.52
C GLU A 155 -18.05 -7.10 9.66
N ARG A 156 -19.20 -7.54 9.12
CA ARG A 156 -20.09 -6.66 8.35
C ARG A 156 -20.67 -5.54 9.23
N ASN A 157 -21.00 -5.83 10.48
CA ASN A 157 -21.51 -4.82 11.40
C ASN A 157 -20.45 -3.77 11.72
N GLU A 158 -19.19 -4.15 11.88
CA GLU A 158 -18.09 -3.19 12.06
C GLU A 158 -17.87 -2.31 10.82
N LEU A 159 -17.97 -2.89 9.62
CA LEU A 159 -17.92 -2.11 8.38
C LEU A 159 -19.09 -1.10 8.31
N ARG A 160 -20.33 -1.53 8.63
CA ARG A 160 -21.50 -0.61 8.64
C ARG A 160 -21.34 0.53 9.63
N LYS A 161 -20.70 0.30 10.78
CA LYS A 161 -20.37 1.37 11.74
C LYS A 161 -19.43 2.38 11.11
N PHE A 162 -18.34 1.91 10.49
CA PHE A 162 -17.42 2.77 9.77
C PHE A 162 -18.10 3.55 8.64
N GLU A 163 -18.91 2.90 7.79
CA GLU A 163 -19.68 3.54 6.72
C GLU A 163 -20.60 4.65 7.28
N HIS A 164 -21.22 4.42 8.44
CA HIS A 164 -22.04 5.43 9.11
C HIS A 164 -21.22 6.59 9.68
N GLU A 165 -20.03 6.32 10.26
CA GLU A 165 -19.11 7.34 10.78
C GLU A 165 -18.71 8.32 9.66
N ILE A 166 -18.35 7.81 8.48
CA ILE A 166 -17.90 8.65 7.35
C ILE A 166 -19.05 9.47 6.74
N ASP A 167 -20.27 8.91 6.63
CA ASP A 167 -21.45 9.59 6.08
C ASP A 167 -21.89 10.80 6.93
N LEU A 168 -21.63 10.75 8.24
CA LEU A 168 -21.95 11.86 9.16
C LEU A 168 -20.97 13.03 9.03
N GLU A 169 -19.71 12.77 8.67
CA GLU A 169 -18.70 13.83 8.50
C GLU A 169 -18.80 14.57 7.14
N GLU A 170 -19.52 14.02 6.17
CA GLU A 170 -19.75 14.67 4.86
C GLU A 170 -20.95 15.64 4.85
N LYS A 171 -21.74 15.70 5.93
CA LYS A 171 -22.91 16.60 6.09
C LYS A 171 -22.58 17.87 6.86
#